data_AF-A0A9Q6HN98-F1
#
_entry.id   AF-A0A9Q6HN98-F1
#
_cell.length_a   1.000
_cell.length_b   1.000
_cell.length_c   1.000
_cell.angle_alpha   90.00
_cell.angle_beta   90.00
_cell.angle_gamma   90.00
#
_symmetry.space_group_name_H-M   'P 1'
#
loop_
_entity.id
_entity.type
_entity.pdbx_description
1 polymer ?
#
loop_
_entity_poly.entity_id
_entity_poly.type
_entity_poly.pdbx_seq_one_letter_code
_entity_poly.pdbx_strand_id
1 'polypeptide(L)'
;MTVAQSYLRKIDTDNQTQDFKLAVDEKLNQVEKKTNELLSYYEASNQQSHQQWEAHKKLMDGRFKDNDKVIQKYNQSLNLMTKGITSMFFVVAIIALVAFICGPVGELFGVSNWYAWINEEVKTQESAWRYLLLLLYSVPYIIFAFIIWGILKAFDSLK
;
A
#
# COMPACT_ATOMS: atom_id res chain seq x y z
N MET A 1 -66.28 -68.84 -40.98
CA MET A 1 -65.53 -67.67 -40.46
C MET A 1 -64.09 -68.10 -40.27
N THR A 2 -63.19 -67.57 -41.11
CA THR A 2 -61.81 -68.04 -41.24
C THR A 2 -60.95 -67.38 -40.17
N VAL A 3 -59.97 -68.10 -39.63
CA VAL A 3 -59.02 -67.62 -38.61
C VAL A 3 -58.37 -66.27 -39.02
N ALA A 4 -58.24 -66.01 -40.33
CA ALA A 4 -57.82 -64.73 -40.88
C ALA A 4 -58.67 -63.52 -40.42
N GLN A 5 -59.99 -63.67 -40.24
CA GLN A 5 -60.88 -62.61 -39.75
C GLN A 5 -60.71 -62.33 -38.25
N SER A 6 -60.29 -63.31 -37.45
CA SER A 6 -60.02 -63.10 -36.02
C SER A 6 -58.65 -62.46 -35.78
N TYR A 7 -57.67 -62.71 -36.66
CA TYR A 7 -56.39 -62.00 -36.65
C TYR A 7 -56.52 -60.54 -37.12
N LEU A 8 -57.33 -60.27 -38.14
CA LEU A 8 -57.60 -58.90 -38.62
C LEU A 8 -58.35 -58.05 -37.57
N ARG A 9 -59.18 -58.66 -36.72
CA ARG A 9 -59.88 -57.98 -35.63
C ARG A 9 -59.01 -57.68 -34.40
N LYS A 10 -57.84 -58.33 -34.31
CA LYS A 10 -56.84 -58.10 -33.24
C LYS A 10 -55.80 -57.05 -33.59
N ILE A 11 -55.87 -56.47 -34.80
CA ILE A 11 -55.17 -55.22 -35.11
C ILE A 11 -56.03 -54.09 -34.53
N ASP A 12 -56.14 -54.10 -33.19
CA ASP A 12 -56.80 -53.05 -32.40
C ASP A 12 -55.85 -51.85 -32.35
N THR A 13 -55.94 -51.07 -33.43
CA THR A 13 -55.10 -49.89 -33.65
C THR A 13 -55.47 -48.78 -32.65
N ASP A 14 -56.70 -48.80 -32.11
CA ASP A 14 -57.17 -47.84 -31.11
C ASP A 14 -56.51 -48.07 -29.75
N ASN A 15 -56.38 -49.31 -29.29
CA ASN A 15 -55.69 -49.59 -28.03
C ASN A 15 -54.21 -49.21 -28.09
N GLN A 16 -53.52 -49.47 -29.21
CA GLN A 16 -52.13 -49.05 -29.39
C GLN A 16 -51.98 -47.53 -29.48
N THR A 17 -52.91 -46.84 -30.14
CA THR A 17 -52.89 -45.38 -30.25
C THR A 17 -53.20 -44.71 -28.91
N GLN A 18 -54.08 -45.31 -28.11
CA GLN A 18 -54.45 -44.83 -26.79
C GLN A 18 -53.33 -45.08 -25.77
N ASP A 19 -52.71 -46.26 -25.78
CA ASP A 19 -51.53 -46.57 -24.97
C ASP A 19 -50.35 -45.65 -25.33
N PHE A 20 -50.16 -45.34 -26.61
CA PHE A 20 -49.15 -44.39 -27.04
C PHE A 20 -49.44 -42.97 -26.54
N LYS A 21 -50.69 -42.50 -26.63
CA LYS A 21 -51.10 -41.19 -26.08
C LYS A 21 -50.87 -41.12 -24.58
N LEU A 22 -51.26 -42.15 -23.83
CA LEU A 22 -51.02 -42.25 -22.38
C LEU A 22 -49.51 -42.22 -22.06
N ALA A 23 -48.71 -43.01 -22.78
CA ALA A 23 -47.26 -43.04 -22.58
C ALA A 23 -46.59 -41.70 -22.90
N VAL A 24 -47.04 -41.01 -23.97
CA VAL A 24 -46.55 -39.68 -24.34
C VAL A 24 -46.93 -38.64 -23.29
N ASP A 25 -48.18 -38.63 -22.84
CA ASP A 25 -48.67 -37.68 -21.83
C ASP A 25 -47.99 -37.89 -20.47
N GLU A 26 -47.77 -39.14 -20.08
CA GLU A 26 -47.01 -39.46 -18.87
C GLU A 26 -45.55 -39.04 -18.97
N LYS A 27 -44.91 -39.23 -20.13
CA LYS A 27 -43.53 -38.75 -20.37
C LYS A 27 -43.45 -37.23 -20.37
N LEU A 28 -44.41 -36.53 -20.97
CA LEU A 28 -44.47 -35.07 -20.94
C LEU A 28 -44.66 -34.53 -19.53
N ASN A 29 -45.59 -35.11 -18.75
CA ASN A 29 -45.78 -34.76 -17.34
C ASN A 29 -44.52 -35.03 -16.50
N GLN A 30 -43.80 -36.12 -16.76
CA GLN A 30 -42.53 -36.40 -16.10
C GLN A 30 -41.44 -35.37 -16.45
N VAL A 31 -41.37 -34.96 -17.72
CA VAL A 31 -40.43 -33.91 -18.18
C VAL A 31 -40.78 -32.56 -17.56
N GLU A 32 -42.05 -32.20 -17.51
CA GLU A 32 -42.51 -30.95 -16.89
C GLU A 32 -42.17 -30.91 -15.40
N LYS A 33 -42.46 -31.98 -14.66
CA LYS A 33 -42.08 -32.07 -13.24
C LYS A 33 -40.58 -31.91 -13.02
N LYS A 34 -39.75 -32.64 -13.78
CA LYS A 34 -38.29 -32.53 -13.68
C LYS A 34 -37.78 -31.13 -14.03
N THR A 35 -38.42 -30.48 -15.01
CA THR A 35 -38.06 -29.14 -15.44
C THR A 35 -38.40 -28.11 -14.37
N ASN A 36 -39.57 -28.22 -13.73
CA ASN A 36 -39.97 -27.34 -12.62
C ASN A 36 -39.10 -27.55 -11.36
N GLU A 37 -38.72 -28.80 -11.06
CA GLU A 37 -37.77 -29.10 -9.99
C GLU A 37 -36.38 -28.49 -10.27
N LEU A 38 -35.88 -28.61 -11.51
CA LEU A 38 -34.64 -27.97 -11.92
C LEU A 38 -34.72 -26.45 -11.83
N LEU A 39 -35.82 -25.85 -12.30
CA LEU A 39 -36.01 -24.40 -12.28
C LEU A 39 -36.00 -23.86 -10.84
N SER A 40 -36.77 -24.50 -9.95
CA SER A 40 -36.83 -24.12 -8.53
C SER A 40 -35.49 -24.30 -7.82
N TYR A 41 -34.74 -25.37 -8.14
CA TYR A 41 -33.38 -25.56 -7.63
C TYR A 41 -32.44 -24.44 -8.10
N TYR A 42 -32.50 -24.07 -9.39
CA TYR A 42 -31.68 -23.00 -9.95
C TYR A 42 -32.03 -21.63 -9.35
N GLU A 43 -33.32 -21.33 -9.17
CA GLU A 43 -33.76 -20.09 -8.52
C GLU A 43 -33.26 -19.99 -7.09
N ALA A 44 -33.42 -21.06 -6.30
CA ALA A 44 -32.94 -21.13 -4.92
C ALA A 44 -31.41 -21.01 -4.85
N SER A 45 -30.69 -21.72 -5.71
CA SER A 45 -29.23 -21.67 -5.79
C SER A 45 -28.74 -20.27 -6.17
N ASN A 46 -29.38 -19.62 -7.14
CA ASN A 46 -29.02 -18.28 -7.57
C ASN A 46 -29.28 -17.23 -6.48
N GLN A 47 -30.43 -17.31 -5.79
CA GLN A 47 -30.72 -16.44 -4.64
C GLN A 47 -29.69 -16.61 -3.52
N GLN A 48 -29.35 -17.85 -3.18
CA GLN A 48 -28.33 -18.14 -2.17
C GLN A 48 -26.95 -17.61 -2.59
N SER A 49 -26.58 -17.76 -3.86
CA SER A 49 -25.32 -17.24 -4.41
C SER A 49 -25.26 -15.71 -4.32
N HIS A 50 -26.34 -15.01 -4.67
CA HIS A 50 -26.43 -13.56 -4.55
C HIS A 50 -26.32 -13.08 -3.09
N GLN A 51 -26.97 -13.77 -2.16
CA GLN A 51 -26.87 -13.42 -0.73
C GLN A 51 -25.45 -13.62 -0.19
N GLN A 52 -24.80 -14.73 -0.56
CA GLN A 52 -23.41 -14.98 -0.19
C GLN A 52 -22.48 -13.93 -0.79
N TRP A 53 -22.67 -13.59 -2.06
CA TRP A 53 -21.89 -12.56 -2.74
C TRP A 53 -22.00 -11.19 -2.06
N GLU A 54 -23.23 -10.74 -1.74
CA GLU A 54 -23.46 -9.49 -1.02
C GLU A 54 -22.83 -9.49 0.39
N ALA A 55 -22.92 -10.61 1.11
CA ALA A 55 -22.28 -10.77 2.40
C ALA A 55 -20.74 -10.70 2.30
N HIS A 56 -20.15 -11.39 1.30
CA HIS A 56 -18.72 -11.35 1.03
C HIS A 56 -18.24 -9.95 0.65
N LYS A 57 -18.99 -9.24 -0.19
CA LYS A 57 -18.70 -7.85 -0.57
C LYS A 57 -18.66 -6.93 0.65
N LYS A 58 -19.66 -7.01 1.53
CA LYS A 58 -19.71 -6.22 2.78
C LYS A 58 -18.55 -6.53 3.71
N LEU A 59 -18.20 -7.81 3.87
CA LEU A 59 -17.04 -8.23 4.66
C LEU A 59 -15.75 -7.62 4.09
N MET A 60 -15.58 -7.70 2.77
CA MET A 60 -14.40 -7.21 2.08
C MET A 60 -14.27 -5.69 2.18
N ASP A 61 -15.35 -4.94 1.99
CA ASP A 61 -15.39 -3.49 2.20
C ASP A 61 -15.03 -3.10 3.65
N GLY A 62 -15.49 -3.88 4.63
CA GLY A 62 -15.11 -3.70 6.03
C GLY A 62 -13.61 -3.90 6.24
N ARG A 63 -13.04 -4.97 5.66
CA ARG A 63 -11.61 -5.28 5.75
C ARG A 63 -10.75 -4.22 5.08
N PHE A 64 -11.17 -3.66 3.93
CA PHE A 64 -10.48 -2.56 3.28
C PHE A 64 -10.46 -1.31 4.16
N LYS A 65 -11.60 -0.92 4.75
CA LYS A 65 -11.67 0.23 5.67
C LYS A 65 -10.79 0.06 6.90
N ASP A 66 -10.72 -1.15 7.45
CA ASP A 66 -9.85 -1.42 8.60
C ASP A 66 -8.37 -1.43 8.20
N ASN A 67 -8.03 -1.96 7.03
CA ASN A 67 -6.67 -1.86 6.48
C ASN A 67 -6.25 -0.39 6.24
N ASP A 68 -7.14 0.45 5.70
CA ASP A 68 -6.87 1.88 5.51
C ASP A 68 -6.54 2.58 6.84
N LYS A 69 -7.29 2.26 7.91
CA LYS A 69 -6.98 2.78 9.26
C LYS A 69 -5.61 2.30 9.75
N VAL A 70 -5.25 1.04 9.49
CA VAL A 70 -3.94 0.50 9.87
C VAL A 70 -2.82 1.21 9.11
N ILE A 71 -2.98 1.39 7.79
CA ILE A 71 -2.03 2.12 6.95
C ILE A 71 -1.87 3.56 7.44
N GLN A 72 -2.98 4.23 7.78
CA GLN A 72 -2.93 5.59 8.31
C GLN A 72 -2.18 5.68 9.64
N LYS A 73 -2.43 4.76 10.58
CA LYS A 73 -1.70 4.68 11.85
C LYS A 73 -0.21 4.39 11.63
N TYR A 74 0.11 3.52 10.70
CA TYR A 74 1.49 3.21 10.34
C TYR A 74 2.21 4.43 9.77
N ASN A 75 1.61 5.13 8.82
CA ASN A 75 2.16 6.37 8.27
C ASN A 75 2.35 7.45 9.34
N GLN A 76 1.40 7.59 10.28
CA GLN A 76 1.53 8.52 11.40
C GLN A 76 2.69 8.13 12.33
N SER A 77 2.82 6.84 12.66
CA SER A 77 3.90 6.32 13.50
C SER A 77 5.27 6.47 12.83
N LEU A 78 5.36 6.17 11.53
CA LEU A 78 6.57 6.40 10.74
C LEU A 78 6.95 7.87 10.72
N ASN A 79 5.99 8.78 10.49
CA ASN A 79 6.29 10.21 10.49
C ASN A 79 6.82 10.68 11.86
N LEU A 80 6.20 10.24 12.96
CA LEU A 80 6.70 10.53 14.31
C LEU A 80 8.11 9.97 14.55
N MET A 81 8.36 8.73 14.12
CA MET A 81 9.66 8.07 14.24
C MET A 81 10.73 8.78 13.40
N THR A 82 10.42 9.13 12.14
CA THR A 82 11.30 9.90 11.26
C THR A 82 11.63 11.24 11.89
N LYS A 83 10.64 12.02 12.35
CA LYS A 83 10.89 13.29 13.05
C LYS A 83 11.80 13.10 14.28
N GLY A 84 11.58 12.04 15.07
CA GLY A 84 12.41 11.71 16.24
C GLY A 84 13.86 11.37 15.88
N ILE A 85 14.07 10.47 14.90
CA ILE A 85 15.40 10.07 14.43
C ILE A 85 16.15 11.26 13.84
N THR A 86 15.48 12.05 13.00
CA THR A 86 16.10 13.23 12.39
C THR A 86 16.49 14.26 13.46
N SER A 87 15.67 14.48 14.49
CA SER A 87 16.05 15.32 15.64
C SER A 87 17.28 14.78 16.37
N MET A 88 17.38 13.47 16.59
CA MET A 88 18.53 12.86 17.26
C MET A 88 19.81 13.01 16.43
N PHE A 89 19.73 12.84 15.11
CA PHE A 89 20.84 13.09 14.20
C PHE A 89 21.35 14.53 14.33
N PHE A 90 20.46 15.52 14.43
CA PHE A 90 20.87 16.91 14.62
C PHE A 90 21.58 17.17 15.94
N VAL A 91 21.11 16.57 17.05
CA VAL A 91 21.81 16.68 18.35
C VAL A 91 23.22 16.13 18.25
N VAL A 92 23.39 14.95 17.65
CA VAL A 92 24.71 14.34 17.43
C VAL A 92 25.58 15.22 16.53
N ALA A 93 25.03 15.79 15.46
CA ALA A 93 25.75 16.67 14.54
C ALA A 93 26.24 17.95 15.24
N ILE A 94 25.43 18.55 16.12
CA ILE A 94 25.82 19.73 16.91
C ILE A 94 26.92 19.36 17.90
N ILE A 95 26.80 18.25 18.62
CA ILE A 95 27.82 17.77 19.55
C ILE A 95 29.14 17.50 18.81
N ALA A 96 29.09 16.86 17.64
CA ALA A 96 30.26 16.62 16.82
C ALA A 96 30.91 17.93 16.34
N LEU A 97 30.12 18.93 15.95
CA LEU A 97 30.61 20.26 15.59
C LEU A 97 31.30 20.97 16.74
N VAL A 98 30.69 20.95 17.93
CA VAL A 98 31.28 21.56 19.13
C VAL A 98 32.58 20.85 19.51
N ALA A 99 32.60 19.52 19.45
CA ALA A 99 33.81 18.73 19.70
C ALA A 99 34.91 18.97 18.64
N PHE A 100 34.52 19.26 17.40
CA PHE A 100 35.46 19.63 16.34
C PHE A 100 36.05 21.03 16.53
N ILE A 101 35.28 22.00 17.04
CA ILE A 101 35.75 23.38 17.22
C ILE A 101 36.55 23.54 18.52
N CYS A 102 36.03 22.99 19.63
CA CYS A 102 36.57 23.23 20.98
C CYS A 102 37.33 22.04 21.57
N GLY A 103 37.30 20.88 20.91
CA GLY A 103 37.84 19.64 21.45
C GLY A 103 39.14 19.18 20.78
N PRO A 104 39.73 18.08 21.27
CA PRO A 104 40.98 17.52 20.77
C PRO A 104 40.89 17.05 19.31
N VAL A 105 39.67 16.84 18.79
CA VAL A 105 39.45 16.52 17.37
C VAL A 105 39.89 17.69 16.48
N GLY A 106 39.54 18.94 16.84
CA GLY A 106 39.98 20.12 16.10
C GLY A 106 41.49 20.31 16.13
N GLU A 107 42.13 19.97 17.25
CA GLU A 107 43.59 20.00 17.40
C GLU A 107 44.27 18.96 16.51
N LEU A 108 43.72 17.74 16.39
CA LEU A 108 44.20 16.72 15.45
C LEU A 108 44.11 17.18 13.99
N PHE A 109 43.07 17.93 13.64
CA PHE A 109 42.93 18.53 12.31
C PHE A 109 43.72 19.84 12.13
N GLY A 110 44.48 20.26 13.14
CA GLY A 110 45.34 21.45 13.07
C GLY A 110 44.58 22.77 12.97
N VAL A 111 43.31 22.81 13.38
CA VAL A 111 42.47 24.02 13.31
C VAL A 111 43.10 25.16 14.11
N SER A 112 43.65 24.86 15.28
CA SER A 112 44.38 25.83 16.12
C SER A 112 45.65 26.38 15.43
N ASN A 113 46.44 25.50 14.80
CA ASN A 113 47.65 25.88 14.07
C ASN A 113 47.32 26.73 12.83
N TRP A 114 46.23 26.41 12.13
CA TRP A 114 45.76 27.18 10.99
C TRP A 114 45.32 28.59 11.40
N TYR A 115 44.55 28.73 12.48
CA TYR A 115 44.15 30.04 13.00
C TYR A 115 45.35 30.85 13.51
N ALA A 116 46.32 30.20 14.16
CA ALA A 116 47.55 30.85 14.61
C ALA A 116 48.37 31.38 13.43
N TRP A 117 48.55 30.57 12.39
CA TRP A 117 49.26 30.94 11.16
C TRP A 117 48.59 32.13 10.44
N ILE A 118 47.26 32.10 10.28
CA ILE A 118 46.52 33.23 9.67
C ILE A 118 46.73 34.49 10.51
N ASN A 119 46.62 34.39 11.84
CA ASN A 119 46.74 35.55 12.73
C ASN A 119 48.16 36.13 12.76
N GLU A 120 49.19 35.29 12.65
CA GLU A 120 50.58 35.71 12.58
C GLU A 120 50.86 36.47 11.27
N GLU A 121 50.40 35.93 10.14
CA GLU A 121 50.57 36.53 8.81
C GLU A 121 49.77 37.85 8.67
N VAL A 122 48.58 37.93 9.28
CA VAL A 122 47.76 39.15 9.34
C VAL A 122 48.42 40.26 10.16
N LYS A 123 49.20 39.92 11.20
CA LYS A 123 49.91 40.89 12.03
C LYS A 123 51.21 41.38 11.40
N THR A 124 51.83 40.61 10.52
CA THR A 124 53.13 40.93 9.91
C THR A 124 53.02 41.64 8.56
N GLN A 125 51.92 41.51 7.81
CA GLN A 125 51.76 42.15 6.50
C GLN A 125 50.74 43.31 6.50
N GLU A 126 51.14 44.47 5.96
CA GLU A 126 50.26 45.62 5.71
C GLU A 126 49.62 45.64 4.30
N SER A 127 49.76 44.58 3.51
CA SER A 127 49.32 44.54 2.11
C SER A 127 47.85 44.09 1.93
N ALA A 128 47.34 44.16 0.69
CA ALA A 128 46.04 43.62 0.30
C ALA A 128 45.83 42.14 0.70
N TRP A 129 46.93 41.39 0.89
CA TRP A 129 46.95 40.01 1.36
C TRP A 129 46.33 39.84 2.76
N ARG A 130 46.41 40.86 3.62
CA ARG A 130 45.79 40.87 4.95
C ARG A 130 44.27 40.72 4.87
N TYR A 131 43.63 41.42 3.94
CA TYR A 131 42.18 41.39 3.78
C TYR A 131 41.69 40.05 3.21
N LEU A 132 42.46 39.42 2.32
CA LEU A 132 42.18 38.08 1.81
C LEU A 132 42.28 37.01 2.90
N LEU A 133 43.29 37.09 3.76
CA LEU A 133 43.45 36.17 4.90
C LEU A 133 42.38 36.37 5.99
N LEU A 134 41.94 37.60 6.23
CA LEU A 134 40.78 37.91 7.08
C LEU A 134 39.47 37.31 6.54
N LEU A 135 39.30 37.32 5.22
CA LEU A 135 38.15 36.69 4.57
C LEU A 135 38.24 35.17 4.75
N LEU A 136 39.42 34.57 4.58
CA LEU A 136 39.66 33.15 4.83
C LEU A 136 39.44 32.74 6.31
N TYR A 137 39.84 33.59 7.26
CA TYR A 137 39.57 33.42 8.70
C TYR A 137 38.07 33.32 9.00
N SER A 138 37.25 34.00 8.21
CA SER A 138 35.80 34.06 8.39
C SER A 138 35.07 32.86 7.77
N VAL A 139 35.72 32.11 6.85
CA VAL A 139 35.12 30.98 6.12
C VAL A 139 34.54 29.89 7.03
N PRO A 140 35.22 29.44 8.11
CA PRO A 140 34.67 28.43 9.01
C PRO A 140 33.37 28.87 9.69
N TYR A 141 33.25 30.16 10.03
CA TYR A 141 32.04 30.74 10.63
C TYR A 141 30.90 30.85 9.62
N ILE A 142 31.20 31.17 8.37
CA ILE A 142 30.23 31.20 7.27
C ILE A 142 29.69 29.78 7.02
N ILE A 143 30.58 28.78 6.96
CA ILE A 143 30.18 27.38 6.84
C ILE A 143 29.30 26.97 8.03
N PHE A 144 29.65 27.39 9.25
CA PHE A 144 28.83 27.13 10.43
C PHE A 144 27.45 27.77 10.35
N ALA A 145 27.36 29.02 9.89
CA ALA A 145 26.08 29.69 9.65
C ALA A 145 25.24 28.98 8.60
N PHE A 146 25.85 28.48 7.52
CA PHE A 146 25.16 27.66 6.51
C PHE A 146 24.70 26.31 7.06
N ILE A 147 25.48 25.67 7.93
CA ILE A 147 25.08 24.43 8.58
C ILE A 147 23.89 24.68 9.50
N ILE A 148 23.95 25.70 10.37
CA ILE A 148 22.83 26.09 11.23
C ILE A 148 21.59 26.43 10.39
N TRP A 149 21.75 27.18 9.31
CA TRP A 149 20.65 27.52 8.41
C TRP A 149 20.05 26.28 7.73
N GLY A 150 20.89 25.34 7.30
CA GLY A 150 20.46 24.05 6.76
C GLY A 150 19.69 23.21 7.79
N ILE A 151 20.15 23.21 9.05
CA ILE A 151 19.48 22.55 10.17
C ILE A 151 18.11 23.18 10.43
N LEU A 152 18.04 24.52 10.54
CA LEU A 152 16.78 25.25 10.76
C LEU A 152 15.78 24.99 9.63
N LYS A 153 16.24 25.05 8.38
CA LYS A 153 15.41 24.79 7.20
C LYS A 153 14.90 23.34 7.15
N ALA A 154 15.74 22.37 7.51
CA ALA A 154 15.34 20.98 7.60
C ALA A 154 14.29 20.76 8.70
N PHE A 155 14.46 21.41 9.87
CA PHE A 155 13.48 21.41 10.96
C PHE A 155 12.14 22.04 10.55
N ASP A 156 12.17 23.16 9.83
CA ASP A 156 10.96 23.80 9.32
C ASP A 156 10.25 22.93 8.28
N SER A 157 10.99 22.20 7.45
CA SER A 157 10.40 21.25 6.49
C SER A 157 9.80 19.99 7.15
N LEU A 158 10.27 19.67 8.36
CA LEU A 158 9.77 18.56 9.17
C LEU A 158 8.55 18.94 10.00
N LYS A 159 8.18 20.23 10.08
CA LYS A 159 7.03 20.69 10.85
C LYS A 159 5.74 20.37 10.11
#